data_AF-A0A9W7BQZ5-F1
#
_entry.id   AF-A0A9W7BQZ5-F1
#
_cell.length_a   1.000
_cell.length_b   1.000
_cell.length_c   1.000
_cell.angle_alpha   90.00
_cell.angle_beta   90.00
_cell.angle_gamma   90.00
#
_symmetry.space_group_name_H-M   'P 1'
#
loop_
_entity.id
_entity.type
_entity.pdbx_description
1 polymer ?
#
loop_
_entity_poly.entity_id
_entity_poly.type
_entity_poly.pdbx_seq_one_letter_code
_entity_poly.pdbx_strand_id
1 'polypeptide(L)'
;MALSFSHVLLSTFSCAILATMRTSWLLYFLGLDMCLFFLYKIARRDFFYWANFRGIVRLVGSLLLRFCTKFLVNFTMLIQMRHPQEVGGLPFLISILYSVVGTFGSVHLYANHYDGGNSKIDENTLHLVVGSLFAMWFISILTFASVIKRKYLHTFYDTVTASTYNRDWYLRLREDQDDVKSDLLLKHPDMYSRWGDQHVMPWTLNNWERWEEEKPIWFTDSWIEHVPNEYIPYDWRVKYKKTKGRVDNPKKRRGSVGVTELLVGEEER
;
A
#
# COMPACT_ATOMS: atom_id res chain seq x y z
N MET A 1 12.10 -3.15 21.01
CA MET A 1 11.03 -2.94 22.01
C MET A 1 11.09 -1.54 22.61
N ALA A 2 12.23 -1.11 23.18
CA ALA A 2 12.38 0.24 23.74
C ALA A 2 11.98 1.37 22.76
N LEU A 3 12.37 1.24 21.49
CA LEU A 3 12.06 2.19 20.43
C LEU A 3 10.54 2.43 20.21
N SER A 4 9.76 1.36 20.13
CA SER A 4 8.30 1.46 19.97
C SER A 4 7.65 1.94 21.25
N PHE A 5 8.14 1.51 22.41
CA PHE A 5 7.62 1.94 23.71
C PHE A 5 7.76 3.46 23.90
N SER A 6 8.95 4.02 23.69
CA SER A 6 9.18 5.46 23.81
C SER A 6 8.38 6.26 22.78
N HIS A 7 8.19 5.74 21.57
CA HIS A 7 7.38 6.39 20.54
C HIS A 7 5.90 6.43 20.90
N VAL A 8 5.33 5.33 21.41
CA VAL A 8 3.94 5.29 21.89
C VAL A 8 3.73 6.32 23.00
N LEU A 9 4.66 6.40 23.95
CA LEU A 9 4.57 7.38 25.03
C LEU A 9 4.60 8.82 24.51
N LEU A 10 5.51 9.16 23.59
CA LEU A 10 5.54 10.49 22.97
C LEU A 10 4.22 10.83 22.26
N SER A 11 3.73 9.93 21.39
CA SER A 11 2.51 10.16 20.62
C SER A 11 1.26 10.26 21.51
N THR A 12 1.14 9.40 22.53
CA THR A 12 0.01 9.44 23.48
C THR A 12 0.07 10.67 24.38
N PHE A 13 1.26 11.09 24.80
CA PHE A 13 1.46 12.30 25.58
C PHE A 13 1.05 13.56 24.82
N SER A 14 1.45 13.67 23.55
CA SER A 14 1.00 14.74 22.65
C SER A 14 -0.54 14.79 22.56
N CYS A 15 -1.18 13.64 22.36
CA CYS A 15 -2.63 13.56 22.30
C CYS A 15 -3.29 13.95 23.63
N ALA A 16 -2.73 13.53 24.76
CA ALA A 16 -3.24 13.85 26.09
C ALA A 16 -3.19 15.36 26.36
N ILE A 17 -2.08 16.02 26.05
CA ILE A 17 -1.93 17.47 26.19
C ILE A 17 -2.96 18.21 25.34
N LEU A 18 -3.04 17.88 24.06
CA LEU A 18 -3.99 18.54 23.16
C LEU A 18 -5.45 18.32 23.62
N ALA A 19 -5.77 17.13 24.14
CA ALA A 19 -7.07 16.81 24.69
C ALA A 19 -7.42 17.65 25.94
N THR A 20 -6.44 17.94 26.80
CA THR A 20 -6.67 18.76 28.02
C THR A 20 -6.98 20.22 27.73
N MET A 21 -6.55 20.74 26.57
CA MET A 21 -6.76 22.14 26.20
C MET A 21 -8.12 22.34 25.53
N ARG A 22 -8.25 21.84 24.29
CA ARG A 22 -9.48 21.89 23.49
C ARG A 22 -9.46 20.72 22.52
N THR A 23 -10.57 20.00 22.44
CA THR A 23 -10.74 18.85 21.53
C THR A 23 -10.49 19.22 20.06
N SER A 24 -10.75 20.46 19.65
CA SER A 24 -10.48 20.93 18.28
C SER A 24 -9.01 20.83 17.88
N TRP A 25 -8.07 21.16 18.78
CA TRP A 25 -6.63 21.07 18.48
C TRP A 25 -6.18 19.63 18.24
N LEU A 26 -6.71 18.69 19.04
CA LEU A 26 -6.47 17.26 18.84
C LEU A 26 -7.02 16.79 17.47
N LEU A 27 -8.24 17.22 17.11
CA LEU A 27 -8.85 16.87 15.83
C LEU A 27 -8.04 17.42 14.65
N TYR A 28 -7.55 18.66 14.73
CA TYR A 28 -6.68 19.22 13.69
C TYR A 28 -5.35 18.48 13.59
N PHE A 29 -4.74 18.12 14.71
CA PHE A 29 -3.51 17.34 14.74
C PHE A 29 -3.67 15.98 14.06
N LEU A 30 -4.62 15.16 14.53
CA LEU A 30 -4.84 13.82 13.96
C LEU A 30 -5.40 13.89 12.52
N GLY A 31 -6.30 14.84 12.25
CA GLY A 31 -6.95 15.01 10.97
C GLY A 31 -6.00 15.49 9.87
N LEU A 32 -5.10 16.43 10.17
CA LEU A 32 -4.14 16.96 9.20
C LEU A 32 -3.20 15.88 8.70
N ASP A 33 -2.61 15.10 9.60
CA ASP A 33 -1.70 14.01 9.25
C ASP A 33 -2.40 12.92 8.41
N MET A 34 -3.61 12.52 8.82
CA MET A 34 -4.41 11.55 8.05
C MET A 34 -4.78 12.09 6.67
N CYS A 35 -5.20 13.35 6.58
CA CYS A 35 -5.57 13.98 5.32
C CYS A 35 -4.38 14.06 4.36
N LEU A 36 -3.22 14.52 4.83
CA LEU A 36 -1.99 14.60 4.02
C LEU A 36 -1.56 13.21 3.53
N PHE A 37 -1.67 12.18 4.37
CA PHE A 37 -1.36 10.81 3.97
C PHE A 37 -2.30 10.29 2.86
N PHE A 38 -3.60 10.53 3.00
CA PHE A 38 -4.56 10.12 1.97
C PHE A 38 -4.37 10.91 0.67
N LEU A 39 -4.15 12.23 0.76
CA LEU A 39 -3.83 13.06 -0.40
C LEU A 39 -2.57 12.56 -1.12
N TYR A 40 -1.52 12.21 -0.38
CA TYR A 40 -0.30 11.62 -0.93
C TYR A 40 -0.60 10.31 -1.69
N LYS A 41 -1.36 9.40 -1.10
CA LYS A 41 -1.72 8.11 -1.72
C LYS A 41 -2.63 8.27 -2.95
N ILE A 42 -3.57 9.22 -2.91
CA ILE A 42 -4.45 9.54 -4.04
C ILE A 42 -3.66 10.16 -5.19
N ALA A 43 -2.79 11.14 -4.92
CA ALA A 43 -1.96 11.79 -5.93
C ALA A 43 -1.05 10.78 -6.66
N ARG A 44 -0.54 9.76 -5.94
CA ARG A 44 0.29 8.68 -6.50
C ARG A 44 -0.51 7.55 -7.14
N ARG A 45 -1.84 7.62 -7.18
CA ARG A 45 -2.75 6.56 -7.65
C ARG A 45 -2.47 5.20 -6.96
N ASP A 46 -2.15 5.24 -5.67
CA ASP A 46 -1.75 4.08 -4.84
C ASP A 46 -2.69 3.90 -3.63
N PHE A 47 -3.92 4.38 -3.75
CA PHE A 47 -4.88 4.37 -2.65
C PHE A 47 -5.42 2.96 -2.36
N PHE A 48 -5.75 2.20 -3.41
CA PHE A 48 -6.38 0.89 -3.27
C PHE A 48 -5.46 -0.12 -2.61
N TYR A 49 -6.01 -0.89 -1.68
CA TYR A 49 -5.31 -1.96 -0.98
C TYR A 49 -5.20 -3.21 -1.88
N TRP A 50 -4.27 -4.10 -1.56
CA TRP A 50 -4.02 -5.34 -2.32
C TRP A 50 -5.23 -6.29 -2.33
N ALA A 51 -6.11 -6.28 -1.33
CA ALA A 51 -7.26 -7.15 -1.32
C ALA A 51 -8.24 -6.79 -2.46
N ASN A 52 -8.45 -7.72 -3.38
CA ASN A 52 -9.28 -7.54 -4.57
C ASN A 52 -10.78 -7.66 -4.24
N PHE A 53 -11.39 -6.56 -3.83
CA PHE A 53 -12.84 -6.45 -3.71
C PHE A 53 -13.45 -5.75 -4.94
N ARG A 54 -14.68 -6.12 -5.32
CA ARG A 54 -15.40 -5.50 -6.45
C ARG A 54 -16.21 -4.28 -5.97
N GLY A 55 -16.25 -3.21 -6.77
CA GLY A 55 -17.13 -2.04 -6.55
C GLY A 55 -16.77 -1.16 -5.34
N ILE A 56 -17.81 -0.60 -4.69
CA ILE A 56 -17.68 0.34 -3.55
C ILE A 56 -16.96 -0.29 -2.35
N VAL A 57 -17.09 -1.61 -2.17
CA VAL A 57 -16.42 -2.36 -1.11
C VAL A 57 -14.90 -2.21 -1.20
N ARG A 58 -14.34 -2.11 -2.41
CA ARG A 58 -12.91 -1.85 -2.61
C ARG A 58 -12.49 -0.51 -2.04
N LEU A 59 -13.30 0.52 -2.26
CA LEU A 59 -13.01 1.88 -1.79
C LEU A 59 -13.09 1.94 -0.26
N VAL A 60 -14.19 1.48 0.32
CA VAL A 60 -14.42 1.51 1.77
C VAL A 60 -13.41 0.62 2.50
N GLY A 61 -13.18 -0.60 2.01
CA GLY A 61 -12.20 -1.52 2.58
C GLY A 61 -10.78 -0.96 2.52
N SER A 62 -10.39 -0.35 1.40
CA SER A 62 -9.08 0.30 1.29
C SER A 62 -8.96 1.48 2.25
N LEU A 63 -9.98 2.35 2.34
CA LEU A 63 -9.98 3.49 3.27
C LEU A 63 -9.78 3.03 4.72
N LEU A 64 -10.57 2.04 5.17
CA LEU A 64 -10.51 1.54 6.54
C LEU A 64 -9.16 0.87 6.85
N LEU A 65 -8.68 -0.01 5.98
CA LEU A 65 -7.40 -0.69 6.21
C LEU A 65 -6.22 0.30 6.19
N ARG A 66 -6.24 1.29 5.30
CA ARG A 66 -5.24 2.36 5.24
C ARG A 66 -5.31 3.27 6.47
N PHE A 67 -6.50 3.58 6.95
CA PHE A 67 -6.69 4.33 8.19
C PHE A 67 -6.12 3.57 9.38
N CYS A 68 -6.48 2.29 9.54
CA CYS A 68 -5.99 1.45 10.63
C CYS A 68 -4.46 1.32 10.58
N THR A 69 -3.86 1.05 9.42
CA THR A 69 -2.41 0.90 9.30
C THR A 69 -1.67 2.21 9.55
N LYS A 70 -2.17 3.34 9.04
CA LYS A 70 -1.61 4.67 9.34
C LYS A 70 -1.73 5.01 10.82
N PHE A 71 -2.88 4.73 11.43
CA PHE A 71 -3.12 4.95 12.86
C PHE A 71 -2.14 4.14 13.70
N LEU A 72 -2.01 2.84 13.41
CA LEU A 72 -1.04 1.97 14.09
C LEU A 72 0.38 2.51 13.95
N VAL A 73 0.80 2.91 12.75
CA VAL A 73 2.14 3.45 12.51
C VAL A 73 2.40 4.72 13.33
N ASN A 74 1.44 5.65 13.41
CA ASN A 74 1.59 6.91 14.15
C ASN A 74 1.84 6.71 15.64
N PHE A 75 1.23 5.70 16.25
CA PHE A 75 1.38 5.44 17.67
C PHE A 75 2.52 4.47 17.96
N THR A 76 2.66 3.39 17.20
CA THR A 76 3.53 2.27 17.58
C THR A 76 4.87 2.24 16.85
N MET A 77 5.01 2.99 15.75
CA MET A 77 6.17 2.94 14.86
C MET A 77 6.53 1.51 14.41
N LEU A 78 5.51 0.71 14.09
CA LEU A 78 5.70 -0.65 13.56
C LEU A 78 6.47 -0.62 12.24
N ILE A 79 7.77 -0.95 12.30
CA ILE A 79 8.70 -0.90 11.16
C ILE A 79 8.25 -1.81 10.01
N GLN A 80 7.53 -2.91 10.30
CA GLN A 80 7.02 -3.82 9.27
C GLN A 80 6.03 -3.14 8.31
N MET A 81 5.28 -2.13 8.78
CA MET A 81 4.30 -1.39 7.97
C MET A 81 4.95 -0.41 6.98
N ARG A 82 6.29 -0.33 6.95
CA ARG A 82 7.07 0.41 5.95
C ARG A 82 6.96 -0.17 4.54
N HIS A 83 6.47 -1.40 4.41
CA HIS A 83 6.34 -2.07 3.12
C HIS A 83 5.58 -1.19 2.09
N PRO A 84 6.00 -1.12 0.81
CA PRO A 84 5.33 -0.28 -0.21
C PRO A 84 3.84 -0.56 -0.37
N GLN A 85 3.42 -1.81 -0.13
CA GLN A 85 2.00 -2.19 -0.16
C GLN A 85 1.18 -1.63 1.01
N GLU A 86 1.84 -1.26 2.12
CA GLU A 86 1.26 -0.64 3.32
C GLU A 86 1.46 0.88 3.27
N VAL A 87 2.18 1.46 4.24
CA VAL A 87 2.38 2.91 4.32
C VAL A 87 3.40 3.38 3.28
N GLY A 88 4.43 2.57 3.01
CA GLY A 88 5.59 2.93 2.19
C GLY A 88 6.70 3.61 2.99
N GLY A 89 7.90 3.66 2.43
CA GLY A 89 9.10 4.19 3.10
C GLY A 89 8.98 5.65 3.51
N LEU A 90 8.92 6.56 2.54
CA LEU A 90 8.88 7.99 2.79
C LEU A 90 7.70 8.42 3.70
N PRO A 91 6.43 7.99 3.49
CA PRO A 91 5.34 8.38 4.36
C PRO A 91 5.49 7.83 5.79
N PHE A 92 6.13 6.68 5.95
CA PHE A 92 6.49 6.14 7.27
C PHE A 92 7.49 7.05 7.99
N LEU A 93 8.56 7.49 7.30
CA LEU A 93 9.52 8.45 7.86
C LEU A 93 8.85 9.77 8.26
N ILE A 94 8.01 10.32 7.38
CA ILE A 94 7.27 11.56 7.65
C ILE A 94 6.36 11.40 8.87
N SER A 95 5.69 10.26 9.01
CA SER A 95 4.81 9.99 10.16
C SER A 95 5.59 9.98 11.48
N ILE A 96 6.79 9.37 11.48
CA ILE A 96 7.66 9.36 12.66
C ILE A 96 8.08 10.78 13.04
N LEU A 97 8.54 11.56 12.05
CA LEU A 97 8.94 12.94 12.28
C LEU A 97 7.77 13.80 12.74
N TYR A 98 6.58 13.59 12.16
CA TYR A 98 5.36 14.26 12.55
C TYR A 98 5.02 13.99 14.02
N SER A 99 5.08 12.75 14.49
CA SER A 99 4.81 12.42 15.90
C SER A 99 5.81 13.11 16.85
N VAL A 100 7.10 13.11 16.50
CA VAL A 100 8.15 13.74 17.34
C VAL A 100 8.00 15.25 17.38
N VAL A 101 7.95 15.90 16.22
CA VAL A 101 7.78 17.37 16.10
C VAL A 101 6.44 17.79 16.70
N GLY A 102 5.40 17.00 16.46
CA GLY A 102 4.06 17.19 17.01
C GLY A 102 4.03 17.15 18.53
N THR A 103 4.86 16.33 19.16
CA THR A 103 4.97 16.29 20.63
C THR A 103 5.52 17.61 21.18
N PHE A 104 6.63 18.12 20.62
CA PHE A 104 7.16 19.43 21.01
C PHE A 104 6.19 20.57 20.68
N GLY A 105 5.52 20.49 19.53
CA GLY A 105 4.49 21.45 19.12
C GLY A 105 3.32 21.49 20.10
N SER A 106 2.85 20.34 20.58
CA SER A 106 1.75 20.24 21.55
C SER A 106 2.09 20.89 22.88
N VAL A 107 3.32 20.69 23.36
CA VAL A 107 3.87 21.26 24.59
C VAL A 107 3.98 22.78 24.48
N HIS A 108 4.51 23.27 23.37
CA HIS A 108 4.61 24.70 23.11
C HIS A 108 3.23 25.35 23.01
N LEU A 109 2.28 24.68 22.34
CA LEU A 109 0.91 25.14 22.22
C LEU A 109 0.24 25.20 23.60
N TYR A 110 0.44 24.19 24.45
CA TYR A 110 -0.01 24.16 25.84
C TYR A 110 0.55 25.29 26.68
N ALA A 111 1.86 25.54 26.62
CA ALA A 111 2.49 26.62 27.38
C ALA A 111 1.85 27.99 27.08
N ASN A 112 1.52 28.24 25.81
CA ASN A 112 1.04 29.54 25.32
C ASN A 112 -0.49 29.73 25.33
N HIS A 113 -1.28 28.67 25.16
CA HIS A 113 -2.73 28.78 24.94
C HIS A 113 -3.59 28.08 26.01
N TYR A 114 -2.97 27.52 27.05
CA TYR A 114 -3.71 26.89 28.15
C TYR A 114 -3.99 27.87 29.30
N ASP A 115 -5.25 28.29 29.42
CA ASP A 115 -5.74 29.21 30.46
C ASP A 115 -6.35 28.45 31.66
N GLY A 116 -5.70 27.36 32.11
CA GLY A 116 -6.20 26.54 33.23
C GLY A 116 -5.94 27.08 34.63
N GLY A 117 -5.45 28.32 34.79
CA GLY A 117 -5.15 28.92 36.09
C GLY A 117 -4.28 28.00 36.97
N ASN A 118 -4.79 27.59 38.13
CA ASN A 118 -4.09 26.77 39.12
C ASN A 118 -3.90 25.28 38.72
N SER A 119 -4.56 24.78 37.68
CA SER A 119 -4.35 23.42 37.16
C SER A 119 -3.32 23.35 36.03
N LYS A 120 -2.62 24.45 35.74
CA LYS A 120 -1.55 24.50 34.74
C LYS A 120 -0.35 23.69 35.23
N ILE A 121 0.06 22.72 34.43
CA ILE A 121 1.27 21.94 34.68
C ILE A 121 2.46 22.88 34.49
N ASP A 122 3.43 22.79 35.42
CA ASP A 122 4.68 23.54 35.33
C ASP A 122 5.41 23.24 34.01
N GLU A 123 5.83 24.31 33.33
CA GLU A 123 6.44 24.23 32.01
C GLU A 123 7.78 23.49 32.05
N ASN A 124 8.58 23.70 33.11
CA ASN A 124 9.86 23.01 33.24
C ASN A 124 9.66 21.50 33.39
N THR A 125 8.69 21.09 34.21
CA THR A 125 8.30 19.69 34.36
C THR A 125 7.88 19.08 33.03
N LEU A 126 7.10 19.82 32.24
CA LEU A 126 6.61 19.38 30.93
C LEU A 126 7.75 19.16 29.93
N HIS A 127 8.66 20.12 29.80
CA HIS A 127 9.85 19.99 28.95
C HIS A 127 10.81 18.89 29.43
N LEU A 128 10.97 18.70 30.74
CA LEU A 128 11.78 17.61 31.29
C LEU A 128 11.22 16.24 30.94
N VAL A 129 9.91 16.03 31.09
CA VAL A 129 9.26 14.76 30.73
C VAL A 129 9.44 14.47 29.24
N VAL A 130 9.12 15.44 28.38
CA VAL A 130 9.21 15.28 26.92
C VAL A 130 10.66 15.11 26.48
N GLY A 131 11.58 15.88 27.05
CA GLY A 131 13.01 15.77 26.80
C GLY A 131 13.56 14.39 27.18
N SER A 132 13.13 13.82 28.30
CA SER A 132 13.54 12.48 28.72
C SER A 132 12.99 11.38 27.80
N LEU A 133 11.72 11.48 27.39
CA LEU A 133 11.11 10.56 26.42
C LEU A 133 11.76 10.67 25.05
N PHE A 134 12.06 11.89 24.60
CA PHE A 134 12.77 12.14 23.35
C PHE A 134 14.19 11.59 23.39
N ALA A 135 14.93 11.78 24.49
CA ALA A 135 16.28 11.23 24.65
C ALA A 135 16.26 9.70 24.58
N MET A 136 15.30 9.05 25.26
CA MET A 136 15.12 7.59 25.18
C MET A 136 14.79 7.12 23.77
N TRP A 137 13.90 7.83 23.06
CA TRP A 137 13.56 7.54 21.66
C TRP A 137 14.75 7.74 20.73
N PHE A 138 15.52 8.82 20.91
CA PHE A 138 16.68 9.16 20.09
C PHE A 138 17.81 8.13 20.26
N ILE A 139 18.15 7.77 21.49
CA ILE A 139 19.11 6.70 21.79
C ILE A 139 18.64 5.37 21.17
N SER A 140 17.34 5.08 21.25
CA SER A 140 16.76 3.88 20.62
C SER A 140 16.86 3.91 19.09
N ILE A 141 16.73 5.07 18.44
CA ILE A 141 16.97 5.21 16.99
C ILE A 141 18.44 5.06 16.65
N LEU A 142 19.34 5.64 17.44
CA LEU A 142 20.77 5.54 17.20
C LEU A 142 21.23 4.08 17.28
N THR A 143 20.82 3.36 18.33
CA THR A 143 21.10 1.93 18.47
C THR A 143 20.49 1.12 17.32
N PHE A 144 19.27 1.43 16.91
CA PHE A 144 18.66 0.81 15.72
C PHE A 144 19.46 1.06 14.44
N ALA A 145 19.91 2.30 14.22
CA ALA A 145 20.71 2.70 13.07
C ALA A 145 22.11 2.04 13.06
N SER A 146 22.68 1.77 14.24
CA SER A 146 23.95 1.03 14.38
C SER A 146 23.81 -0.47 14.09
N VAL A 147 22.65 -1.07 14.40
CA VAL A 147 22.41 -2.52 14.22
C VAL A 147 21.94 -2.85 12.80
N ILE A 148 21.20 -1.95 12.15
CA ILE A 148 20.63 -2.22 10.84
C ILE A 148 21.71 -2.30 9.75
N LYS A 149 21.57 -3.28 8.85
CA LYS A 149 22.42 -3.37 7.66
C LYS A 149 22.23 -2.13 6.80
N ARG A 150 23.30 -1.36 6.59
CA ARG A 150 23.30 -0.08 5.84
C ARG A 150 22.64 -0.19 4.46
N LYS A 151 22.76 -1.35 3.79
CA LYS A 151 22.12 -1.64 2.51
C LYS A 151 20.60 -1.42 2.52
N TYR A 152 19.90 -1.62 3.65
CA TYR A 152 18.45 -1.45 3.73
C TYR A 152 18.01 -0.06 4.22
N LEU A 153 18.92 0.85 4.55
CA LEU A 153 18.55 2.20 5.00
C LEU A 153 17.78 2.98 3.92
N HIS A 154 18.11 2.74 2.64
CA HIS A 154 17.38 3.38 1.54
C HIS A 154 15.89 3.08 1.53
N THR A 155 15.47 1.93 2.06
CA THR A 155 14.05 1.54 2.12
C THR A 155 13.21 2.42 3.07
N PHE A 156 13.84 3.24 3.92
CA PHE A 156 13.13 4.19 4.78
C PHE A 156 12.78 5.50 4.09
N TYR A 157 13.57 5.94 3.10
CA TYR A 157 13.28 7.15 2.32
C TYR A 157 12.82 6.84 0.90
N ASP A 158 12.69 5.55 0.57
CA ASP A 158 12.24 5.12 -0.73
C ASP A 158 10.78 5.53 -0.99
N THR A 159 10.49 5.89 -2.24
CA THR A 159 9.18 6.36 -2.71
C THR A 159 8.53 5.40 -3.68
N VAL A 160 9.05 4.17 -3.81
CA VAL A 160 8.46 3.10 -4.62
C VAL A 160 7.00 2.89 -4.25
N THR A 161 6.15 2.86 -5.28
CA THR A 161 4.72 2.56 -5.14
C THR A 161 4.50 1.05 -5.04
N ALA A 162 3.39 0.62 -4.42
CA ALA A 162 3.05 -0.81 -4.33
C ALA A 162 3.06 -1.49 -5.71
N SER A 163 2.49 -0.77 -6.68
CA SER A 163 2.49 -1.11 -8.08
C SER A 163 3.89 -1.41 -8.66
N THR A 164 4.82 -0.47 -8.56
CA THR A 164 6.18 -0.64 -9.12
C THR A 164 6.94 -1.74 -8.36
N TYR A 165 6.76 -1.83 -7.05
CA TYR A 165 7.31 -2.90 -6.24
C TYR A 165 6.86 -4.29 -6.73
N ASN A 166 5.56 -4.45 -6.99
CA ASN A 166 5.00 -5.72 -7.47
C ASN A 166 5.52 -6.09 -8.86
N ARG A 167 5.65 -5.11 -9.76
CA ARG A 167 6.28 -5.32 -11.07
C ARG A 167 7.73 -5.81 -10.92
N ASP A 168 8.53 -5.10 -10.13
CA ASP A 168 9.93 -5.46 -9.93
C ASP A 168 10.07 -6.81 -9.21
N TRP A 169 9.12 -7.16 -8.34
CA TRP A 169 9.05 -8.48 -7.74
C TRP A 169 8.74 -9.55 -8.79
N TYR A 170 7.73 -9.34 -9.64
CA TYR A 170 7.38 -10.23 -10.73
C TYR A 170 8.55 -10.50 -11.68
N LEU A 171 9.30 -9.46 -12.05
CA LEU A 171 10.46 -9.58 -12.95
C LEU A 171 11.66 -10.29 -12.33
N ARG A 172 11.74 -10.34 -10.99
CA ARG A 172 12.77 -11.08 -10.26
C ARG A 172 12.42 -12.54 -10.04
N LEU A 173 11.16 -12.94 -10.24
CA LEU A 173 10.74 -14.34 -10.10
C LEU A 173 11.29 -15.16 -11.27
N ARG A 174 11.81 -16.34 -10.94
CA ARG A 174 12.33 -17.28 -11.93
C ARG A 174 11.19 -17.88 -12.77
N GLU A 175 11.53 -18.52 -13.89
CA GLU A 175 10.57 -19.16 -14.78
C GLU A 175 9.90 -20.39 -14.17
N ASP A 176 10.52 -21.05 -13.19
CA ASP A 176 9.97 -22.20 -12.46
C ASP A 176 8.96 -21.81 -11.37
N GLN A 177 8.81 -20.51 -11.06
CA GLN A 177 7.96 -19.99 -9.99
C GLN A 177 6.62 -19.46 -10.52
N ASP A 178 5.99 -20.25 -11.39
CA ASP A 178 4.69 -19.91 -11.98
C ASP A 178 3.58 -19.81 -10.92
N ASP A 179 3.65 -20.60 -9.86
CA ASP A 179 2.76 -20.55 -8.71
C ASP A 179 2.79 -19.17 -8.03
N VAL A 180 3.97 -18.63 -7.75
CA VAL A 180 4.12 -17.31 -7.12
C VAL A 180 3.68 -16.20 -8.06
N LYS A 181 3.98 -16.31 -9.36
CA LYS A 181 3.50 -15.37 -10.38
C LYS A 181 1.98 -15.37 -10.46
N SER A 182 1.36 -16.56 -10.41
CA SER A 182 -0.09 -16.71 -10.46
C SER A 182 -0.79 -16.09 -9.24
N ASP A 183 -0.25 -16.29 -8.03
CA ASP A 183 -0.76 -15.72 -6.78
C ASP A 183 -0.64 -14.19 -6.77
N LEU A 184 0.48 -13.67 -7.29
CA LEU A 184 0.69 -12.23 -7.42
C LEU A 184 -0.38 -11.58 -8.32
N LEU A 185 -0.71 -12.20 -9.45
CA LEU A 185 -1.71 -11.68 -10.39
C LEU A 185 -3.13 -11.71 -9.81
N LEU A 186 -3.47 -12.74 -9.03
CA LEU A 186 -4.75 -12.80 -8.33
C LEU A 186 -4.89 -11.67 -7.30
N LYS A 187 -3.83 -11.42 -6.54
CA LYS A 187 -3.79 -10.37 -5.51
C LYS A 187 -3.72 -8.98 -6.12
N HIS A 188 -3.12 -8.81 -7.30
CA HIS A 188 -2.90 -7.50 -7.89
C HIS A 188 -3.43 -7.40 -9.33
N PRO A 189 -4.76 -7.31 -9.54
CA PRO A 189 -5.34 -7.16 -10.87
C PRO A 189 -4.92 -5.86 -11.58
N ASP A 190 -4.47 -4.86 -10.83
CA ASP A 190 -3.94 -3.62 -11.39
C ASP A 190 -2.68 -3.87 -12.25
N MET A 191 -1.98 -4.98 -12.02
CA MET A 191 -0.82 -5.38 -12.83
C MET A 191 -1.17 -5.55 -14.30
N TYR A 192 -2.32 -6.16 -14.63
CA TYR A 192 -2.79 -6.29 -16.00
C TYR A 192 -2.90 -4.92 -16.68
N SER A 193 -3.51 -3.96 -16.00
CA SER A 193 -3.76 -2.63 -16.56
C SER A 193 -2.52 -1.75 -16.72
N ARG A 194 -1.48 -1.95 -15.89
CA ARG A 194 -0.32 -1.05 -15.83
C ARG A 194 0.90 -1.56 -16.61
N TRP A 195 1.17 -2.85 -16.59
CA TRP A 195 2.33 -3.45 -17.28
C TRP A 195 2.06 -4.86 -17.82
N GLY A 196 0.80 -5.29 -17.82
CA GLY A 196 0.44 -6.65 -18.19
C GLY A 196 0.88 -6.98 -19.62
N ASP A 197 0.67 -6.07 -20.56
CA ASP A 197 0.93 -6.30 -21.98
C ASP A 197 2.41 -6.63 -22.28
N GLN A 198 3.34 -6.09 -21.50
CA GLN A 198 4.79 -6.26 -21.74
C GLN A 198 5.36 -7.54 -21.11
N HIS A 199 4.84 -7.96 -19.96
CA HIS A 199 5.48 -9.02 -19.16
C HIS A 199 4.54 -10.15 -18.77
N VAL A 200 3.26 -9.86 -18.55
CA VAL A 200 2.26 -10.86 -18.15
C VAL A 200 1.69 -11.55 -19.38
N MET A 201 1.36 -10.80 -20.42
CA MET A 201 0.76 -11.33 -21.65
C MET A 201 1.68 -12.33 -22.37
N PRO A 202 2.98 -12.07 -22.59
CA PRO A 202 3.86 -13.07 -23.20
C PRO A 202 4.00 -14.32 -22.33
N TRP A 203 4.10 -14.15 -21.01
CA TRP A 203 4.21 -15.27 -20.06
C TRP A 203 2.95 -16.13 -20.04
N THR A 204 1.75 -15.54 -20.02
CA THR A 204 0.50 -16.31 -20.07
C THR A 204 0.30 -16.99 -21.41
N LEU A 205 0.59 -16.31 -22.53
CA LEU A 205 0.39 -16.89 -23.87
C LEU A 205 1.35 -18.05 -24.15
N ASN A 206 2.62 -17.94 -23.74
CA ASN A 206 3.62 -18.97 -24.02
C ASN A 206 3.48 -20.22 -23.14
N ASN A 207 2.93 -20.10 -21.93
CA ASN A 207 2.84 -21.21 -20.98
C ASN A 207 1.44 -21.84 -20.89
N TRP A 208 0.43 -21.26 -21.56
CA TRP A 208 -0.96 -21.70 -21.41
C TRP A 208 -1.18 -23.17 -21.77
N GLU A 209 -0.57 -23.62 -22.88
CA GLU A 209 -0.69 -25.00 -23.35
C GLU A 209 -0.11 -25.99 -22.32
N ARG A 210 1.09 -25.70 -21.82
CA ARG A 210 1.73 -26.45 -20.73
C ARG A 210 0.83 -26.54 -19.49
N TRP A 211 0.20 -25.44 -19.08
CA TRP A 211 -0.65 -25.43 -17.89
C TRP A 211 -1.94 -26.24 -18.07
N GLU A 212 -2.51 -26.34 -19.27
CA GLU A 212 -3.67 -27.19 -19.52
C GLU A 212 -3.29 -28.69 -19.52
N GLU A 213 -2.08 -29.03 -19.99
CA GLU A 213 -1.55 -30.40 -19.94
C GLU A 213 -1.19 -30.83 -18.51
N GLU A 214 -0.40 -30.03 -17.81
CA GLU A 214 0.12 -30.35 -16.47
C GLU A 214 -0.92 -30.14 -15.36
N LYS A 215 -1.91 -29.27 -15.59
CA LYS A 215 -2.95 -28.86 -14.62
C LYS A 215 -2.38 -28.56 -13.22
N PRO A 216 -1.51 -27.54 -13.10
CA PRO A 216 -0.91 -27.21 -11.82
C PRO A 216 -1.98 -26.77 -10.81
N ILE A 217 -1.72 -26.99 -9.51
CA ILE A 217 -2.69 -26.83 -8.41
C ILE A 217 -3.35 -25.43 -8.39
N TRP A 218 -2.60 -24.39 -8.78
CA TRP A 218 -3.08 -23.01 -8.81
C TRP A 218 -3.96 -22.69 -10.04
N PHE A 219 -3.87 -23.46 -11.13
CA PHE A 219 -4.58 -23.25 -12.40
C PHE A 219 -6.02 -23.78 -12.32
N THR A 220 -6.81 -23.13 -11.46
CA THR A 220 -8.21 -23.47 -11.21
C THR A 220 -9.16 -22.67 -12.10
N ASP A 221 -10.41 -23.12 -12.22
CA ASP A 221 -11.46 -22.40 -12.95
C ASP A 221 -11.65 -20.96 -12.43
N SER A 222 -11.55 -20.79 -11.11
CA SER A 222 -11.59 -19.48 -10.45
C SER A 222 -10.41 -18.60 -10.86
N TRP A 223 -9.20 -19.15 -10.93
CA TRP A 223 -8.03 -18.41 -11.40
C TRP A 223 -8.23 -17.95 -12.84
N ILE A 224 -8.65 -18.87 -13.72
CA ILE A 224 -8.90 -18.58 -15.13
C ILE A 224 -9.92 -17.45 -15.24
N GLU A 225 -11.02 -17.44 -14.48
CA GLU A 225 -12.03 -16.37 -14.48
C GLU A 225 -11.43 -14.98 -14.27
N HIS A 226 -10.40 -14.84 -13.43
CA HIS A 226 -9.77 -13.55 -13.12
C HIS A 226 -8.82 -13.02 -14.21
N VAL A 227 -8.35 -13.87 -15.14
CA VAL A 227 -7.40 -13.48 -16.19
C VAL A 227 -8.10 -12.74 -17.33
N PRO A 228 -7.74 -11.50 -17.72
CA PRO A 228 -8.42 -10.81 -18.81
C PRO A 228 -8.30 -11.57 -20.15
N ASN A 229 -9.33 -11.54 -21.00
CA ASN A 229 -9.39 -12.37 -22.21
C ASN A 229 -8.19 -12.16 -23.15
N GLU A 230 -7.65 -10.95 -23.22
CA GLU A 230 -6.48 -10.61 -24.04
C GLU A 230 -5.23 -11.45 -23.70
N TYR A 231 -5.15 -11.96 -22.47
CA TYR A 231 -4.01 -12.70 -21.92
C TYR A 231 -4.15 -14.22 -22.09
N ILE A 232 -5.25 -14.68 -22.68
CA ILE A 232 -5.53 -16.10 -22.94
C ILE A 232 -5.41 -16.34 -24.45
N PRO A 233 -4.73 -17.42 -24.91
CA PRO A 233 -4.68 -17.73 -26.34
C PRO A 233 -6.07 -17.99 -26.93
N TYR A 234 -6.21 -17.74 -28.24
CA TYR A 234 -7.53 -17.70 -28.89
C TYR A 234 -8.31 -19.01 -28.77
N ASP A 235 -7.67 -20.15 -28.97
CA ASP A 235 -8.33 -21.46 -28.93
C ASP A 235 -8.92 -21.76 -27.54
N TRP A 236 -8.14 -21.45 -26.50
CA TRP A 236 -8.56 -21.59 -25.11
C TRP A 236 -9.66 -20.58 -24.73
N ARG A 237 -9.63 -19.35 -25.26
CA ARG A 237 -10.74 -18.39 -25.08
C ARG A 237 -12.06 -18.96 -25.60
N VAL A 238 -12.06 -19.51 -26.82
CA VAL A 238 -13.26 -20.10 -27.41
C VAL A 238 -13.73 -21.31 -26.59
N LYS A 239 -12.80 -22.16 -26.15
CA LYS A 239 -13.09 -23.30 -25.26
C LYS A 239 -13.76 -22.85 -23.97
N TYR A 240 -13.19 -21.88 -23.25
CA TYR A 240 -13.74 -21.43 -21.96
C TYR A 240 -15.03 -20.62 -22.10
N LYS A 241 -15.25 -19.92 -23.23
CA LYS A 241 -16.54 -19.28 -23.52
C LYS A 241 -17.66 -20.30 -23.64
N LYS A 242 -17.40 -21.43 -24.33
CA LYS A 242 -18.37 -22.53 -24.50
C LYS A 242 -18.58 -23.37 -23.25
N THR A 243 -17.52 -23.64 -22.49
CA THR A 243 -17.55 -24.56 -21.33
C THR A 243 -17.82 -23.88 -20.00
N LYS A 244 -17.34 -22.65 -19.81
CA LYS A 244 -17.35 -21.94 -18.51
C LYS A 244 -18.15 -20.63 -18.54
N GLY A 245 -18.87 -20.34 -19.63
CA GLY A 245 -19.76 -19.18 -19.72
C GLY A 245 -19.07 -17.82 -19.63
N ARG A 246 -17.77 -17.75 -19.95
CA ARG A 246 -16.97 -16.52 -19.85
C ARG A 246 -17.50 -15.42 -20.78
N VAL A 247 -17.80 -14.25 -20.23
CA VAL A 247 -18.31 -13.09 -20.98
C VAL A 247 -17.18 -12.16 -21.40
N ASP A 248 -17.16 -11.76 -22.67
CA ASP A 248 -16.22 -10.76 -23.19
C ASP A 248 -16.53 -9.39 -22.60
N ASN A 249 -15.52 -8.68 -22.09
CA ASN A 249 -15.71 -7.34 -21.53
C ASN A 249 -16.13 -6.36 -22.65
N PRO A 250 -17.37 -5.84 -22.66
CA PRO A 250 -17.89 -5.06 -23.77
C PRO A 250 -17.16 -3.72 -23.98
N LYS A 251 -16.45 -3.21 -22.96
CA LYS A 251 -15.74 -1.92 -23.02
C LYS A 251 -14.45 -1.92 -23.86
N LYS A 252 -13.91 -3.08 -24.24
CA LYS A 252 -12.68 -3.19 -25.05
C LYS A 252 -12.91 -3.63 -26.50
N ARG A 253 -14.17 -3.78 -26.94
CA ARG A 253 -14.57 -4.21 -28.29
C ARG A 253 -14.33 -3.17 -29.41
N ARG A 254 -13.48 -2.16 -29.20
CA ARG A 254 -13.17 -1.12 -30.20
C ARG A 254 -11.94 -1.42 -31.06
N GLY A 255 -11.22 -2.52 -30.80
CA GLY A 255 -9.99 -2.86 -31.54
C GLY A 255 -9.97 -4.20 -32.28
N SER A 256 -10.99 -5.05 -32.13
CA SER A 256 -11.05 -6.32 -32.86
C SER A 256 -11.76 -6.10 -34.20
N VAL A 257 -10.98 -5.88 -35.26
CA VAL A 257 -11.41 -6.07 -36.65
C VAL A 257 -12.09 -7.43 -36.73
N GLY A 258 -13.29 -7.47 -37.29
CA GLY A 258 -14.06 -8.71 -37.39
C GLY A 258 -13.30 -9.72 -38.25
N VAL A 259 -13.26 -10.98 -37.84
CA VAL A 259 -12.71 -12.09 -38.64
C VAL A 259 -13.35 -12.14 -40.04
N THR A 260 -14.57 -11.63 -40.17
CA THR A 260 -15.28 -11.47 -41.44
C THR A 260 -14.62 -10.45 -42.37
N GLU A 261 -13.99 -9.38 -41.87
CA GLU A 261 -13.30 -8.39 -42.71
C GLU A 261 -11.91 -8.88 -43.17
N LEU A 262 -11.26 -9.77 -42.41
CA LEU A 262 -9.98 -10.38 -42.80
C LEU A 262 -10.14 -11.45 -43.89
N LEU A 263 -11.23 -12.22 -43.85
CA LEU A 263 -11.50 -13.24 -44.87
C LEU A 263 -12.04 -12.64 -46.17
N VAL A 264 -12.76 -11.52 -46.10
CA VAL A 264 -13.25 -10.80 -47.30
C VAL A 264 -12.11 -10.08 -48.05
N GLY A 265 -11.02 -9.72 -47.36
CA GLY A 265 -9.85 -9.10 -47.99
C GLY A 265 -8.93 -10.04 -48.77
N GLU A 266 -9.07 -11.36 -48.59
CA GLU A 266 -8.29 -12.38 -49.33
C GLU A 266 -8.97 -12.87 -50.61
N GLU A 267 -10.28 -12.63 -50.79
CA GLU A 267 -10.99 -13.01 -52.03
C GLU A 267 -10.93 -11.95 -53.15
N GLU A 268 -10.43 -10.74 -52.88
CA GLU A 268 -10.31 -9.64 -53.87
C GLU A 268 -8.86 -9.32 -54.31
N ARG A 269 -7.92 -10.27 -54.25
CA ARG A 269 -6.58 -10.11 -54.85
C ARG A 269 -6.17 -11.23 -55.79
#